data_AF-A0AA88CQG3-F1
#
_entry.id   AF-A0AA88CQG3-F1
#
_cell.length_a   1.000
_cell.length_b   1.000
_cell.length_c   1.000
_cell.angle_alpha   90.00
_cell.angle_beta   90.00
_cell.angle_gamma   90.00
#
_symmetry.space_group_name_H-M   'P 1'
#
loop_
_entity.id
_entity.type
_entity.pdbx_description
1 polymer ?
#
loop_
_entity_poly.entity_id
_entity_poly.type
_entity_poly.pdbx_seq_one_letter_code
_entity_poly.pdbx_strand_id
1 'polypeptide(L)'
;MSRLSGTVRFTGLGNQSLLSSTLSKNQNTLSLTLQHYFPLAGTLTWPSNSPKPVALYKPSDAVSLTVAEFTVEHYFNHISGDHVREASESRPLVPDLHVNETSASIMALQITLFPDGGICDGVTCHHAFLDGKSIAMTPLGSHAVPKPTAGEFQSKQKVFEHWSETHEPSHTVRGTFQLTLGDIEKLEKRISNHIKISKLEYLSSFVVTSARLWTCIFKAMSSSERKSSMACFVVGVDYQARLGPPTPLNYFGNCAGSHLGYVQARDCFEEDGLAIVAEKI
;
A
#
# COMPACT_ATOMS: atom_id res chain seq x y z
N MET A 1 3.29 10.42 -26.56
CA MET A 1 3.61 11.10 -25.29
C MET A 1 2.41 10.90 -24.39
N SER A 2 2.58 10.22 -23.26
CA SER A 2 1.54 10.07 -22.23
C SER A 2 1.17 11.45 -21.69
N ARG A 3 -0.13 11.71 -21.56
CA ARG A 3 -0.65 13.03 -21.15
C ARG A 3 -1.26 12.92 -19.76
N LEU A 4 -1.45 14.05 -19.09
CA LEU A 4 -2.34 14.14 -17.95
C LEU A 4 -3.68 14.66 -18.46
N SER A 5 -4.77 14.00 -18.06
CA SER A 5 -6.12 14.49 -18.31
C SER A 5 -6.70 14.87 -16.95
N GLY A 6 -7.09 16.13 -16.80
CA GLY A 6 -7.58 16.66 -15.54
C GLY A 6 -9.03 17.10 -15.66
N THR A 7 -9.86 16.72 -14.69
CA THR A 7 -11.12 17.40 -14.42
C THR A 7 -10.87 18.32 -13.23
N VAL A 8 -10.80 19.62 -13.47
CA VAL A 8 -10.64 20.60 -12.38
C VAL A 8 -12.04 20.96 -11.87
N ARG A 9 -12.43 20.40 -10.71
CA ARG A 9 -13.63 20.84 -10.00
C ARG A 9 -13.21 21.84 -8.94
N PHE A 10 -13.55 23.11 -9.16
CA PHE A 10 -13.29 24.18 -8.21
C PHE A 10 -14.41 24.24 -7.17
N THR A 11 -14.07 24.05 -5.90
CA THR A 11 -14.96 24.29 -4.76
C THR A 11 -14.23 25.14 -3.72
N GLY A 12 -13.91 26.39 -4.05
CA GLY A 12 -13.22 27.31 -3.14
C GLY A 12 -12.45 28.42 -3.86
N LEU A 13 -12.34 29.59 -3.21
CA LEU A 13 -11.56 30.76 -3.65
C LEU A 13 -10.22 30.84 -2.88
N GLY A 14 -9.55 29.72 -2.65
CA GLY A 14 -8.22 29.68 -2.03
C GLY A 14 -7.08 30.11 -2.96
N ASN A 15 -5.96 30.54 -2.37
CA ASN A 15 -4.80 31.21 -2.98
C ASN A 15 -4.34 30.65 -4.35
N GLN A 16 -4.84 31.26 -5.43
CA GLN A 16 -4.61 30.83 -6.83
C GLN A 16 -3.13 30.81 -7.27
N SER A 17 -2.27 31.58 -6.60
CA SER A 17 -0.83 31.65 -6.93
C SER A 17 -0.06 30.42 -6.45
N LEU A 18 -0.35 29.95 -5.24
CA LEU A 18 0.24 28.72 -4.70
C LEU A 18 -0.28 27.51 -5.48
N LEU A 19 -1.60 27.46 -5.69
CA LEU A 19 -2.30 26.49 -6.55
C LEU A 19 -1.64 26.35 -7.93
N SER A 20 -1.50 27.44 -8.66
CA SER A 20 -0.93 27.42 -10.02
C SER A 20 0.53 26.98 -10.03
N SER A 21 1.33 27.42 -9.06
CA SER A 21 2.75 27.04 -8.98
C SER A 21 2.96 25.56 -8.62
N THR A 22 2.19 25.02 -7.67
CA THR A 22 2.23 23.60 -7.27
C THR A 22 1.70 22.72 -8.38
N LEU A 23 0.56 23.09 -8.98
CA LEU A 23 -0.04 22.35 -10.07
C LEU A 23 0.89 22.27 -11.28
N SER A 24 1.48 23.39 -11.70
CA SER A 24 2.38 23.42 -12.84
C SER A 24 3.64 22.56 -12.62
N LYS A 25 4.24 22.62 -11.43
CA LYS A 25 5.39 21.78 -11.08
C LYS A 25 5.02 20.30 -11.06
N ASN A 26 3.89 19.94 -10.44
CA ASN A 26 3.46 18.55 -10.32
C ASN A 26 3.06 17.95 -11.66
N GLN A 27 2.36 18.71 -12.52
CA GLN A 27 1.99 18.27 -13.86
C GLN A 27 3.23 18.02 -14.74
N ASN A 28 4.21 18.92 -14.71
CA ASN A 28 5.43 18.77 -15.50
C ASN A 28 6.25 17.56 -15.04
N THR A 29 6.50 17.43 -13.73
CA THR A 29 7.25 16.30 -13.16
C THR A 29 6.57 14.99 -13.47
N LEU A 30 5.25 14.91 -13.25
CA LEU A 30 4.49 13.68 -13.49
C LEU A 30 4.43 13.33 -14.98
N SER A 31 4.29 14.31 -15.87
CA SER A 31 4.35 14.07 -17.31
C SER A 31 5.71 13.49 -17.73
N LEU A 32 6.82 13.98 -17.17
CA LEU A 32 8.15 13.41 -17.39
C LEU A 32 8.26 11.98 -16.82
N THR A 33 7.77 11.74 -15.60
CA THR A 33 7.73 10.41 -15.00
C THR A 33 6.95 9.41 -15.88
N LEU A 34 5.79 9.80 -16.39
CA LEU A 34 4.96 8.96 -17.26
C LEU A 34 5.59 8.67 -18.64
N GLN A 35 6.65 9.36 -19.04
CA GLN A 35 7.42 8.95 -20.23
C GLN A 35 8.23 7.69 -19.97
N HIS A 36 8.68 7.48 -18.73
CA HIS A 36 9.41 6.30 -18.30
C HIS A 36 8.48 5.19 -17.81
N TYR A 37 7.37 5.56 -17.16
CA TYR A 37 6.37 4.65 -16.60
C TYR A 37 5.05 4.71 -17.37
N PHE A 38 5.13 4.75 -18.70
CA PHE A 38 3.95 4.89 -19.57
C PHE A 38 2.81 3.88 -19.33
N PRO A 39 3.05 2.62 -18.87
CA PRO A 39 1.95 1.71 -18.57
C PRO A 39 1.02 2.23 -17.47
N LEU A 40 1.47 3.14 -16.59
CA LEU A 40 0.64 3.73 -15.55
C LEU A 40 -0.53 4.55 -16.09
N ALA A 41 -0.37 5.15 -17.27
CA ALA A 41 -1.44 5.86 -17.97
C ALA A 41 -2.43 4.89 -18.64
N GLY A 42 -2.10 3.60 -18.70
CA GLY A 42 -2.86 2.58 -19.39
C GLY A 42 -4.05 2.04 -18.61
N THR A 43 -4.61 0.99 -19.16
CA THR A 43 -5.83 0.32 -18.69
C THR A 43 -5.59 -1.18 -18.65
N LEU A 44 -5.99 -1.83 -17.56
CA LEU A 44 -6.14 -3.28 -17.50
C LEU A 44 -7.41 -3.67 -18.22
N THR A 45 -7.35 -4.67 -19.09
CA THR A 45 -8.50 -5.20 -19.80
C THR A 45 -8.58 -6.72 -19.65
N TRP A 46 -9.79 -7.26 -19.75
CA TRP A 46 -10.07 -8.70 -19.72
C TRP A 46 -10.67 -9.13 -21.06
N PRO A 47 -9.83 -9.47 -22.06
CA PRO A 47 -10.32 -9.90 -23.36
C PRO A 47 -11.13 -11.19 -23.23
N SER A 48 -12.32 -11.26 -23.84
CA SER A 48 -13.18 -12.46 -23.80
C SER A 48 -12.51 -13.71 -24.39
N ASN A 49 -11.50 -13.52 -25.23
CA ASN A 49 -10.71 -14.58 -25.85
C ASN A 49 -9.44 -14.96 -25.06
N SER A 50 -9.21 -14.38 -23.87
CA SER A 50 -8.03 -14.65 -23.04
C SER A 50 -8.44 -14.94 -21.60
N PRO A 51 -7.94 -16.02 -20.97
CA PRO A 51 -8.13 -16.24 -19.54
C PRO A 51 -7.27 -15.30 -18.68
N LYS A 52 -6.39 -14.47 -19.28
CA LYS A 52 -5.47 -13.58 -18.57
C LYS A 52 -5.80 -12.11 -18.87
N PRO A 53 -5.84 -11.24 -17.83
CA PRO A 53 -5.91 -9.80 -18.04
C PRO A 53 -4.62 -9.30 -18.70
N VAL A 54 -4.73 -8.19 -19.43
CA VAL A 54 -3.60 -7.53 -20.08
C VAL A 54 -3.61 -6.04 -19.79
N ALA A 55 -2.44 -5.47 -19.51
CA ALA A 55 -2.24 -4.04 -19.42
C ALA A 55 -2.02 -3.47 -20.82
N LEU A 56 -2.85 -2.51 -21.23
CA LEU A 56 -2.77 -1.85 -22.51
C LEU A 56 -2.48 -0.37 -22.30
N TYR A 57 -1.57 0.16 -23.11
CA TYR A 57 -1.30 1.59 -23.20
C TYR A 57 -1.35 2.02 -24.66
N LYS A 58 -2.03 3.13 -24.91
CA LYS A 58 -2.08 3.83 -26.20
C LYS A 58 -1.49 5.23 -26.02
N PRO A 59 -0.89 5.82 -27.07
CA PRO A 59 -0.32 7.17 -26.97
C PRO A 59 -1.29 8.29 -26.57
N SER A 60 -2.60 8.07 -26.71
CA SER A 60 -3.67 8.97 -26.27
C SER A 60 -4.02 8.84 -24.79
N ASP A 61 -3.56 7.79 -24.14
CA ASP A 61 -3.94 7.47 -22.77
C ASP A 61 -3.28 8.43 -21.79
N ALA A 62 -3.96 8.61 -20.66
CA ALA A 62 -3.62 9.60 -19.67
C ALA A 62 -3.95 9.12 -18.25
N VAL A 63 -3.16 9.60 -17.28
CA VAL A 63 -3.53 9.46 -15.87
C VAL A 63 -4.54 10.54 -15.52
N SER A 64 -5.62 10.13 -14.82
CA SER A 64 -6.59 11.06 -14.26
C SER A 64 -5.96 11.83 -13.10
N LEU A 65 -6.02 13.16 -13.18
CA LEU A 65 -5.58 14.05 -12.11
C LEU A 65 -6.74 14.91 -11.62
N THR A 66 -7.12 14.71 -10.36
CA THR A 66 -8.08 15.56 -9.65
C THR A 66 -7.35 16.61 -8.84
N VAL A 67 -7.84 17.85 -8.87
CA VAL A 67 -7.36 18.92 -7.99
C VAL A 67 -8.53 19.34 -7.14
N ALA A 68 -8.36 19.28 -5.82
CA ALA A 68 -9.39 19.58 -4.84
C ALA A 68 -8.87 20.56 -3.78
N GLU A 69 -9.80 21.27 -3.15
CA GLU A 69 -9.54 22.15 -2.02
C GLU A 69 -10.43 21.72 -0.85
N PHE A 70 -9.84 21.61 0.33
CA PHE A 70 -10.58 21.42 1.57
C PHE A 70 -11.00 22.78 2.12
N THR A 71 -12.24 22.91 2.57
CA THR A 71 -12.77 24.20 3.07
C THR A 71 -12.72 24.33 4.59
N VAL A 72 -12.39 23.25 5.30
CA VAL A 72 -12.34 23.22 6.77
C VAL A 72 -10.94 23.55 7.25
N GLU A 73 -10.81 24.63 8.01
CA GLU A 73 -9.56 25.02 8.69
C GLU A 73 -9.10 23.92 9.67
N HIS A 74 -7.79 23.81 9.89
CA HIS A 74 -7.17 22.86 10.82
C HIS A 74 -7.39 21.37 10.53
N TYR A 75 -8.17 21.02 9.50
CA TYR A 75 -8.42 19.63 9.13
C TYR A 75 -7.14 18.90 8.70
N PHE A 76 -6.17 19.62 8.14
CA PHE A 76 -4.87 19.05 7.79
C PHE A 76 -4.17 18.43 9.01
N ASN A 77 -4.06 19.18 10.11
CA ASN A 77 -3.42 18.70 11.34
C ASN A 77 -4.20 17.53 11.98
N HIS A 78 -5.54 17.55 11.85
CA HIS A 78 -6.39 16.46 12.31
C HIS A 78 -6.17 15.18 11.48
N ILE A 79 -6.17 15.26 10.15
CA ILE A 79 -6.04 14.07 9.30
C ILE A 79 -4.60 13.52 9.23
N SER A 80 -3.59 14.38 9.47
CA SER A 80 -2.18 13.99 9.51
C SER A 80 -1.70 13.48 10.87
N GLY A 81 -2.53 13.58 11.91
CA GLY A 81 -2.19 13.14 13.27
C GLY A 81 -2.19 11.62 13.44
N ASP A 82 -1.61 11.19 14.56
CA ASP A 82 -1.52 9.77 14.95
C ASP A 82 -2.71 9.27 15.76
N HIS A 83 -3.63 10.17 16.15
CA HIS A 83 -4.82 9.82 16.92
C HIS A 83 -5.79 8.96 16.13
N VAL A 84 -6.61 8.23 16.89
CA VAL A 84 -7.71 7.43 16.35
C VAL A 84 -8.77 8.35 15.75
N ARG A 85 -9.20 8.06 14.53
CA ARG A 85 -10.20 8.81 13.76
C ARG A 85 -11.00 7.89 12.86
N GLU A 86 -12.14 8.34 12.36
CA GLU A 86 -12.94 7.52 11.44
C GLU A 86 -12.16 7.28 10.14
N ALA A 87 -12.09 6.03 9.67
CA ALA A 87 -11.35 5.70 8.46
C ALA A 87 -11.95 6.41 7.23
N SER A 88 -13.26 6.65 7.26
CA SER A 88 -14.01 7.38 6.24
C SER A 88 -13.53 8.82 6.02
N GLU A 89 -12.91 9.46 7.02
CA GLU A 89 -12.41 10.83 6.94
C GLU A 89 -11.29 11.02 5.89
N SER A 90 -10.60 9.93 5.53
CA SER A 90 -9.55 9.94 4.50
C SER A 90 -10.07 9.70 3.08
N ARG A 91 -11.32 9.23 2.92
CA ARG A 91 -11.92 8.93 1.61
C ARG A 91 -11.93 10.12 0.64
N PRO A 92 -12.23 11.36 1.07
CA PRO A 92 -12.20 12.50 0.16
C PRO A 92 -10.82 12.89 -0.35
N LEU A 93 -9.74 12.32 0.23
CA LEU A 93 -8.35 12.66 -0.12
C LEU A 93 -7.73 11.72 -1.16
N VAL A 94 -8.44 10.64 -1.53
CA VAL A 94 -7.98 9.65 -2.51
C VAL A 94 -8.88 9.68 -3.75
N PRO A 95 -8.30 9.61 -4.97
CA PRO A 95 -9.10 9.60 -6.19
C PRO A 95 -9.77 8.25 -6.40
N ASP A 96 -10.96 8.25 -6.99
CA ASP A 96 -11.56 7.02 -7.49
C ASP A 96 -10.83 6.54 -8.75
N LEU A 97 -10.65 5.22 -8.84
CA LEU A 97 -10.14 4.58 -10.04
C LEU A 97 -11.30 4.25 -10.97
N HIS A 98 -11.20 4.62 -12.26
CA HIS A 98 -12.24 4.28 -13.22
C HIS A 98 -12.21 2.77 -13.50
N VAL A 99 -13.24 2.05 -13.06
CA VAL A 99 -13.43 0.62 -13.28
C VAL A 99 -14.79 0.38 -13.92
N ASN A 100 -14.83 -0.49 -14.93
CA ASN A 100 -16.04 -0.99 -15.57
C ASN A 100 -15.93 -2.50 -15.81
N GLU A 101 -16.98 -3.12 -16.36
CA GLU A 101 -17.07 -4.58 -16.51
C GLU A 101 -15.94 -5.22 -17.31
N THR A 102 -15.28 -4.47 -18.19
CA THR A 102 -14.28 -5.01 -19.13
C THR A 102 -12.90 -4.38 -18.98
N SER A 103 -12.78 -3.35 -18.14
CA SER A 103 -11.55 -2.59 -18.02
C SER A 103 -11.43 -1.78 -16.72
N ALA A 104 -10.19 -1.53 -16.30
CA ALA A 104 -9.87 -0.71 -15.14
C ALA A 104 -8.65 0.17 -15.43
N SER A 105 -8.71 1.47 -15.10
CA SER A 105 -7.54 2.34 -15.12
C SER A 105 -6.45 1.78 -14.20
N ILE A 106 -5.18 1.97 -14.56
CA ILE A 106 -4.07 1.48 -13.72
C ILE A 106 -3.81 2.43 -12.55
N MET A 107 -3.91 3.74 -12.76
CA MET A 107 -3.61 4.77 -11.76
C MET A 107 -4.55 5.97 -11.88
N ALA A 108 -4.89 6.57 -10.74
CA ALA A 108 -5.50 7.89 -10.63
C ALA A 108 -4.79 8.68 -9.51
N LEU A 109 -4.76 10.01 -9.66
CA LEU A 109 -4.09 10.92 -8.75
C LEU A 109 -5.01 12.04 -8.30
N GLN A 110 -4.82 12.50 -7.07
CA GLN A 110 -5.49 13.66 -6.52
C GLN A 110 -4.49 14.55 -5.78
N ILE A 111 -4.54 15.85 -6.03
CA ILE A 111 -3.84 16.84 -5.22
C ILE A 111 -4.92 17.60 -4.44
N THR A 112 -4.88 17.49 -3.11
CA THR A 112 -5.80 18.20 -2.22
C THR A 112 -5.05 19.28 -1.46
N LEU A 113 -5.51 20.53 -1.57
CA LEU A 113 -4.95 21.64 -0.83
C LEU A 113 -5.80 21.98 0.39
N PHE A 114 -5.13 22.36 1.48
CA PHE A 114 -5.77 22.78 2.71
C PHE A 114 -5.57 24.30 2.93
N PRO A 115 -6.53 24.98 3.58
CA PRO A 115 -6.46 26.43 3.80
C PRO A 115 -5.19 26.85 4.56
N ASP A 116 -4.74 26.00 5.48
CA ASP A 116 -3.56 26.22 6.34
C ASP A 116 -2.22 25.99 5.60
N GLY A 117 -2.24 25.80 4.28
CA GLY A 117 -1.05 25.57 3.45
C GLY A 117 -0.61 24.09 3.36
N GLY A 118 -1.38 23.17 3.96
CA GLY A 118 -1.16 21.74 3.82
C GLY A 118 -1.46 21.23 2.40
N ILE A 119 -0.76 20.17 1.98
CA ILE A 119 -0.96 19.50 0.68
C ILE A 119 -1.04 18.00 0.93
N CYS A 120 -2.01 17.33 0.32
CA CYS A 120 -2.12 15.88 0.30
C CYS A 120 -2.14 15.36 -1.13
N ASP A 121 -1.21 14.45 -1.43
CA ASP A 121 -1.13 13.72 -2.69
C ASP A 121 -1.80 12.35 -2.53
N GLY A 122 -3.02 12.23 -3.03
CA GLY A 122 -3.79 10.99 -3.07
C GLY A 122 -3.43 10.17 -4.31
N VAL A 123 -3.17 8.88 -4.10
CA VAL A 123 -2.83 7.94 -5.17
C VAL A 123 -3.69 6.71 -5.05
N THR A 124 -4.35 6.33 -6.15
CA THR A 124 -5.10 5.07 -6.25
C THR A 124 -4.55 4.28 -7.42
N CYS A 125 -4.16 3.03 -7.17
CA CYS A 125 -3.56 2.13 -8.16
C CYS A 125 -4.24 0.77 -8.16
N HIS A 126 -4.33 0.14 -9.33
CA HIS A 126 -4.80 -1.24 -9.43
C HIS A 126 -3.69 -2.24 -9.06
N HIS A 127 -3.87 -2.98 -7.94
CA HIS A 127 -2.83 -3.86 -7.41
C HIS A 127 -2.44 -5.02 -8.35
N ALA A 128 -3.34 -5.45 -9.26
CA ALA A 128 -2.98 -6.43 -10.29
C ALA A 128 -1.83 -5.97 -11.22
N PHE A 129 -1.56 -4.67 -11.31
CA PHE A 129 -0.45 -4.14 -12.10
C PHE A 129 0.81 -3.86 -11.25
N LEU A 130 0.66 -3.39 -10.01
CA LEU A 130 1.78 -2.92 -9.19
C LEU A 130 1.75 -3.53 -7.78
N ASP A 131 2.92 -3.92 -7.28
CA ASP A 131 3.13 -4.14 -5.86
C ASP A 131 3.56 -2.84 -5.14
N GLY A 132 3.60 -2.87 -3.80
CA GLY A 132 3.96 -1.71 -3.00
C GLY A 132 5.36 -1.14 -3.33
N LYS A 133 6.31 -2.00 -3.73
CA LYS A 133 7.66 -1.59 -4.12
C LYS A 133 7.64 -0.83 -5.45
N SER A 134 6.89 -1.31 -6.44
CA SER A 134 6.72 -0.65 -7.73
C SER A 134 6.01 0.70 -7.59
N ILE A 135 5.03 0.80 -6.71
CA ILE A 135 4.38 2.07 -6.37
C ILE A 135 5.40 3.04 -5.76
N ALA A 136 6.17 2.61 -4.75
CA ALA A 136 7.17 3.45 -4.09
C ALA A 136 8.32 3.90 -5.01
N MET A 137 8.65 3.11 -6.05
CA MET A 137 9.64 3.50 -7.06
C MET A 137 9.14 4.56 -8.02
N THR A 138 7.82 4.78 -8.13
CA THR A 138 7.27 5.79 -9.04
C THR A 138 7.55 7.18 -8.44
N PRO A 139 8.41 8.01 -9.06
CA PRO A 139 8.77 9.30 -8.51
C PRO A 139 7.63 10.29 -8.72
N LEU A 140 6.71 10.33 -7.75
CA LEU A 140 5.66 11.34 -7.69
C LEU A 140 6.20 12.73 -7.30
N GLY A 141 7.49 12.83 -6.92
CA GLY A 141 8.14 14.11 -6.57
C GLY A 141 9.68 14.17 -6.64
N SER A 142 10.36 13.20 -7.27
CA SER A 142 11.84 13.09 -7.24
C SER A 142 12.48 13.32 -8.62
N HIS A 143 13.65 13.98 -8.67
CA HIS A 143 14.38 14.31 -9.91
C HIS A 143 15.16 13.14 -10.55
N ALA A 144 15.30 12.00 -9.87
CA ALA A 144 15.97 10.82 -10.42
C ALA A 144 14.93 9.73 -10.69
N VAL A 145 14.75 9.39 -11.95
CA VAL A 145 13.80 8.38 -12.43
C VAL A 145 14.60 7.14 -12.84
N PRO A 146 14.67 6.07 -12.03
CA PRO A 146 15.23 4.81 -12.49
C PRO A 146 14.36 4.31 -13.66
N LYS A 147 14.96 4.04 -14.81
CA LYS A 147 14.19 3.50 -15.94
C LYS A 147 13.63 2.13 -15.54
N PRO A 148 12.31 1.90 -15.59
CA PRO A 148 11.75 0.60 -15.27
C PRO A 148 12.19 -0.44 -16.31
N THR A 149 12.49 -1.65 -15.85
CA THR A 149 12.64 -2.81 -16.73
C THR A 149 11.35 -3.59 -16.75
N ALA A 150 10.79 -3.78 -17.95
CA ALA A 150 9.71 -4.73 -18.16
C ALA A 150 10.28 -6.15 -18.15
N GLY A 151 9.54 -7.08 -17.56
CA GLY A 151 9.85 -8.50 -17.60
C GLY A 151 8.57 -9.31 -17.45
N GLU A 152 8.43 -10.35 -18.28
CA GLU A 152 7.39 -11.36 -18.07
C GLU A 152 7.91 -12.41 -17.10
N PHE A 153 7.40 -12.41 -15.88
CA PHE A 153 7.63 -13.50 -14.95
C PHE A 153 6.38 -14.38 -14.88
N GLN A 154 6.49 -15.63 -15.37
CA GLN A 154 5.43 -16.61 -15.21
C GLN A 154 5.62 -17.37 -13.90
N SER A 155 4.82 -17.03 -12.89
CA SER A 155 4.73 -17.86 -11.68
C SER A 155 4.12 -19.21 -12.05
N LYS A 156 4.81 -20.31 -11.73
CA LYS A 156 4.24 -21.68 -11.77
C LYS A 156 3.29 -21.96 -10.60
N GLN A 157 3.08 -21.00 -9.70
CA GLN A 157 2.15 -21.13 -8.58
C GLN A 157 0.71 -21.12 -9.09
N LYS A 158 -0.12 -22.02 -8.53
CA LYS A 158 -1.56 -21.95 -8.69
C LYS A 158 -2.04 -20.63 -8.09
N VAL A 159 -2.90 -19.93 -8.82
CA VAL A 159 -3.66 -18.79 -8.29
C VAL A 159 -4.40 -19.30 -7.06
N PHE A 160 -4.08 -18.76 -5.88
CA PHE A 160 -4.86 -19.02 -4.68
C PHE A 160 -6.25 -18.41 -4.88
N GLU A 161 -7.27 -19.11 -4.38
CA GLU A 161 -8.69 -18.81 -4.58
C GLU A 161 -9.02 -17.34 -4.27
N HIS A 162 -10.02 -16.85 -5.00
CA HIS A 162 -10.61 -15.52 -4.91
C HIS A 162 -10.88 -15.12 -3.46
N TRP A 163 -10.11 -14.18 -2.93
CA TRP A 163 -10.48 -13.45 -1.72
C TRP A 163 -11.59 -12.48 -2.14
N SER A 164 -12.81 -12.72 -1.70
CA SER A 164 -13.91 -11.78 -1.89
C SER A 164 -13.58 -10.47 -1.16
N GLU A 165 -13.82 -9.34 -1.83
CA GLU A 165 -13.81 -8.04 -1.19
C GLU A 165 -14.84 -8.07 -0.04
N THR A 166 -14.33 -8.00 1.18
CA THR A 166 -15.20 -7.79 2.34
C THR A 166 -15.66 -6.34 2.29
N HIS A 167 -16.98 -6.12 2.34
CA HIS A 167 -17.53 -4.78 2.47
C HIS A 167 -16.91 -4.15 3.72
N GLU A 168 -16.31 -2.97 3.58
CA GLU A 168 -15.75 -2.26 4.73
C GLU A 168 -16.89 -2.07 5.74
N PRO A 169 -16.76 -2.58 6.97
CA PRO A 169 -17.79 -2.41 7.98
C PRO A 169 -18.05 -0.92 8.20
N SER A 170 -19.32 -0.55 8.39
CA SER A 170 -19.66 0.80 8.88
C SER A 170 -18.96 1.03 10.22
N HIS A 171 -18.30 2.19 10.40
CA HIS A 171 -17.62 2.64 11.63
C HIS A 171 -16.22 2.04 11.90
N THR A 172 -15.43 1.79 10.84
CA THR A 172 -14.00 1.51 11.01
C THR A 172 -13.23 2.77 11.41
N VAL A 173 -12.28 2.62 12.34
CA VAL A 173 -11.38 3.69 12.74
C VAL A 173 -9.94 3.39 12.29
N ARG A 174 -9.16 4.45 12.06
CA ARG A 174 -7.72 4.40 11.76
C ARG A 174 -6.95 5.08 12.89
N GLY A 175 -5.84 4.49 13.30
CA GLY A 175 -4.88 5.09 14.22
C GLY A 175 -3.46 4.67 13.89
N THR A 176 -2.48 5.48 14.29
CA THR A 176 -1.05 5.20 14.10
C THR A 176 -0.44 4.82 15.44
N PHE A 177 0.30 3.70 15.47
CA PHE A 177 1.00 3.23 16.66
C PHE A 177 2.51 3.32 16.44
N GLN A 178 3.17 4.15 17.23
CA GLN A 178 4.62 4.30 17.17
C GLN A 178 5.29 3.24 18.06
N LEU A 179 6.29 2.55 17.50
CA LEU A 179 7.23 1.73 18.25
C LEU A 179 8.59 2.41 18.17
N THR A 180 9.12 2.84 19.31
CA THR A 180 10.45 3.45 19.36
C THR A 180 11.52 2.37 19.22
N LEU A 181 12.75 2.77 18.90
CA LEU A 181 13.90 1.85 18.91
C LEU A 181 14.05 1.14 20.26
N GLY A 182 13.88 1.87 21.37
CA GLY A 182 13.93 1.29 22.72
C GLY A 182 12.80 0.30 23.00
N ASP A 183 11.63 0.45 22.38
CA ASP A 183 10.55 -0.54 22.47
C ASP A 183 10.91 -1.81 21.69
N ILE A 184 11.46 -1.66 20.49
CA ILE A 184 11.91 -2.78 19.65
C ILE A 184 12.99 -3.57 20.38
N GLU A 185 14.01 -2.92 20.95
CA GLU A 185 15.08 -3.58 21.71
C GLU A 185 14.56 -4.34 22.93
N LYS A 186 13.56 -3.77 23.64
CA LYS A 186 12.92 -4.46 24.78
C LYS A 186 12.13 -5.69 24.31
N LEU A 187 11.40 -5.58 23.20
CA LEU A 187 10.64 -6.70 22.63
C LEU A 187 11.57 -7.80 22.12
N GLU A 188 12.67 -7.42 21.47
CA GLU A 188 13.71 -8.33 21.02
C GLU A 188 14.28 -9.15 22.18
N LYS A 189 14.71 -8.48 23.26
CA LYS A 189 15.20 -9.15 24.48
C LYS A 189 14.17 -10.10 25.08
N ARG A 190 12.89 -9.70 25.13
CA ARG A 190 11.81 -10.58 25.60
C ARG A 190 11.70 -11.83 24.74
N ILE A 191 11.71 -11.69 23.41
CA ILE A 191 11.64 -12.82 22.50
C ILE A 191 12.87 -13.74 22.66
N SER A 192 14.07 -13.17 22.75
CA SER A 192 15.32 -13.92 22.90
C SER A 192 15.39 -14.73 24.20
N ASN A 193 14.69 -14.33 25.26
CA ASN A 193 14.63 -15.10 26.51
C ASN A 193 13.83 -16.41 26.38
N HIS A 194 12.93 -16.51 25.39
CA HIS A 194 12.06 -17.67 25.20
C HIS A 194 12.44 -18.53 23.98
N ILE A 195 13.19 -17.97 23.01
CA ILE A 195 13.63 -18.69 21.80
C ILE A 195 15.04 -19.24 21.98
N LYS A 196 15.26 -20.51 21.58
CA LYS A 196 16.60 -21.12 21.55
C LYS A 196 17.54 -20.36 20.61
N ILE A 197 18.78 -20.17 21.04
CA ILE A 197 19.82 -19.40 20.33
C ILE A 197 19.99 -19.79 18.85
N SER A 198 19.80 -21.06 18.50
CA SER A 198 19.92 -21.55 17.12
C SER A 198 18.86 -21.04 16.14
N LYS A 199 17.79 -20.38 16.62
CA LYS A 199 16.77 -19.73 15.78
C LYS A 199 16.90 -18.18 15.74
N LEU A 200 17.88 -17.62 16.45
CA LEU A 200 18.06 -16.17 16.57
C LEU A 200 18.66 -15.49 15.33
N GLU A 201 19.20 -16.24 14.36
CA GLU A 201 19.80 -15.66 13.14
C GLU A 201 18.83 -14.80 12.31
N TYR A 202 17.52 -14.85 12.59
CA TYR A 202 16.47 -14.21 11.80
C TYR A 202 15.63 -13.17 12.56
N LEU A 203 16.00 -12.79 13.80
CA LEU A 203 15.20 -11.86 14.61
C LEU A 203 15.41 -10.39 14.22
N SER A 204 14.94 -10.02 13.03
CA SER A 204 14.96 -8.64 12.54
C SER A 204 13.94 -7.75 13.27
N SER A 205 14.13 -6.43 13.25
CA SER A 205 13.13 -5.46 13.74
C SER A 205 11.76 -5.64 13.08
N PHE A 206 11.73 -6.12 11.82
CA PHE A 206 10.50 -6.47 11.11
C PHE A 206 9.78 -7.66 11.75
N VAL A 207 10.50 -8.73 12.10
CA VAL A 207 9.94 -9.90 12.78
C VAL A 207 9.41 -9.50 14.16
N VAL A 208 10.19 -8.77 14.95
CA VAL A 208 9.81 -8.30 16.29
C VAL A 208 8.54 -7.45 16.24
N THR A 209 8.49 -6.49 15.32
CA THR A 209 7.35 -5.59 15.16
C THR A 209 6.11 -6.31 14.65
N SER A 210 6.26 -7.19 13.66
CA SER A 210 5.16 -7.97 13.10
C SER A 210 4.59 -8.95 14.13
N ALA A 211 5.46 -9.61 14.91
CA ALA A 211 5.04 -10.49 16.00
C ALA A 211 4.24 -9.73 17.05
N ARG A 212 4.70 -8.52 17.40
CA ARG A 212 3.98 -7.65 18.34
C ARG A 212 2.60 -7.26 17.80
N LEU A 213 2.53 -6.85 16.53
CA LEU A 213 1.28 -6.47 15.87
C LEU A 213 0.28 -7.63 15.85
N TRP A 214 0.68 -8.80 15.36
CA TRP A 214 -0.19 -9.97 15.28
C TRP A 214 -0.63 -10.47 16.65
N THR A 215 0.26 -10.47 17.64
CA THR A 215 -0.12 -10.79 19.03
C THR A 215 -1.19 -9.83 19.56
N CYS A 216 -1.05 -8.52 19.30
CA CYS A 216 -2.07 -7.53 19.68
C CYS A 216 -3.40 -7.77 18.96
N ILE A 217 -3.36 -8.04 17.64
CA ILE A 217 -4.54 -8.33 16.83
C ILE A 217 -5.27 -9.57 17.36
N PHE A 218 -4.56 -10.67 17.63
CA PHE A 218 -5.17 -11.88 18.17
C PHE A 218 -5.78 -11.66 19.56
N LYS A 219 -5.13 -10.86 20.41
CA LYS A 219 -5.68 -10.48 21.72
C LYS A 219 -6.97 -9.67 21.58
N ALA A 220 -6.96 -8.66 20.71
CA ALA A 220 -8.11 -7.79 20.48
C ALA A 220 -9.30 -8.51 19.81
N MET A 221 -9.04 -9.45 18.90
CA MET A 221 -10.08 -10.20 18.21
C MET A 221 -10.65 -11.37 19.02
N SER A 222 -10.10 -11.69 20.20
CA SER A 222 -10.54 -12.88 20.92
C SER A 222 -11.86 -12.70 21.66
N SER A 223 -12.81 -13.59 21.37
CA SER A 223 -13.92 -13.95 22.26
C SER A 223 -13.62 -15.29 22.92
N SER A 224 -14.33 -15.67 23.98
CA SER A 224 -14.15 -16.95 24.68
C SER A 224 -14.18 -18.17 23.74
N GLU A 225 -15.03 -18.14 22.71
CA GLU A 225 -15.16 -19.20 21.69
C GLU A 225 -13.98 -19.25 20.70
N ARG A 226 -13.35 -18.11 20.39
CA ARG A 226 -12.25 -18.02 19.41
C ARG A 226 -10.88 -18.42 19.96
N LYS A 227 -10.76 -18.71 21.26
CA LYS A 227 -9.49 -19.14 21.86
C LYS A 227 -9.08 -20.56 21.46
N SER A 228 -10.02 -21.39 21.03
CA SER A 228 -9.72 -22.78 20.61
C SER A 228 -9.44 -22.95 19.12
N SER A 229 -9.55 -21.89 18.31
CA SER A 229 -9.30 -21.95 16.86
C SER A 229 -7.85 -21.69 16.50
N MET A 230 -7.42 -22.21 15.34
CA MET A 230 -6.16 -21.82 14.72
C MET A 230 -6.27 -20.38 14.22
N ALA A 231 -5.33 -19.53 14.61
CA ALA A 231 -5.18 -18.19 14.07
C ALA A 231 -4.16 -18.23 12.93
N CYS A 232 -4.50 -17.55 11.83
CA CYS A 232 -3.63 -17.38 10.67
C CYS A 232 -3.23 -15.91 10.56
N PHE A 233 -1.98 -15.68 10.20
CA PHE A 233 -1.50 -14.36 9.82
C PHE A 233 -0.74 -14.39 8.50
N VAL A 234 -0.70 -13.24 7.84
CA VAL A 234 -0.06 -13.07 6.54
C VAL A 234 1.03 -12.03 6.64
N VAL A 235 2.19 -12.33 6.07
CA VAL A 235 3.31 -11.39 5.92
C VAL A 235 3.63 -11.27 4.43
N GLY A 236 3.61 -10.04 3.91
CA GLY A 236 4.04 -9.76 2.54
C GLY A 236 5.56 -9.90 2.40
N VAL A 237 6.00 -10.54 1.32
CA VAL A 237 7.42 -10.80 1.06
C VAL A 237 7.77 -10.31 -0.35
N ASP A 238 8.85 -9.54 -0.46
CA ASP A 238 9.47 -9.21 -1.75
C ASP A 238 10.26 -10.42 -2.26
N TYR A 239 9.87 -10.92 -3.44
CA TYR A 239 10.51 -12.05 -4.10
C TYR A 239 11.61 -11.64 -5.08
N GLN A 240 11.83 -10.36 -5.38
CA GLN A 240 12.76 -9.93 -6.42
C GLN A 240 14.15 -10.56 -6.25
N ALA A 241 14.70 -10.53 -5.02
CA ALA A 241 16.00 -11.11 -4.68
C ALA A 241 15.96 -12.64 -4.44
N ARG A 242 14.77 -13.25 -4.38
CA ARG A 242 14.54 -14.65 -3.98
C ARG A 242 14.26 -15.58 -5.17
N LEU A 243 14.02 -15.03 -6.36
CA LEU A 243 13.83 -15.81 -7.58
C LEU A 243 15.16 -16.35 -8.13
N GLY A 244 15.08 -17.43 -8.91
CA GLY A 244 16.22 -18.02 -9.61
C GLY A 244 16.04 -17.93 -11.13
N PRO A 245 16.64 -16.95 -11.82
CA PRO A 245 17.51 -15.88 -11.31
C PRO A 245 16.71 -14.72 -10.63
N PRO A 246 17.37 -13.87 -9.82
CA PRO A 246 16.75 -12.68 -9.26
C PRO A 246 16.25 -11.72 -10.34
N THR A 247 15.17 -10.99 -10.08
CA THR A 247 14.74 -9.92 -10.99
C THR A 247 15.62 -8.68 -10.82
N PRO A 248 15.76 -7.84 -11.86
CA PRO A 248 16.41 -6.54 -11.72
C PRO A 248 15.79 -5.69 -10.61
N LEU A 249 16.59 -4.88 -9.92
CA LEU A 249 16.12 -4.01 -8.83
C LEU A 249 15.08 -2.97 -9.32
N ASN A 250 15.14 -2.62 -10.60
CA ASN A 250 14.21 -1.73 -11.30
C ASN A 250 13.10 -2.48 -12.05
N TYR A 251 12.84 -3.75 -11.73
CA TYR A 251 11.68 -4.47 -12.21
C TYR A 251 10.39 -3.72 -11.83
N PHE A 252 9.53 -3.49 -12.81
CA PHE A 252 8.29 -2.75 -12.62
C PHE A 252 7.07 -3.66 -12.86
N GLY A 253 6.39 -4.01 -11.77
CA GLY A 253 5.30 -4.98 -11.76
C GLY A 253 5.19 -5.71 -10.43
N ASN A 254 4.35 -6.73 -10.36
CA ASN A 254 4.21 -7.52 -9.15
C ASN A 254 5.33 -8.56 -9.01
N CYS A 255 6.15 -8.44 -7.96
CA CYS A 255 7.08 -9.48 -7.52
C CYS A 255 6.98 -9.69 -6.00
N ALA A 256 5.76 -9.58 -5.47
CA ALA A 256 5.43 -9.85 -4.09
C ALA A 256 4.75 -11.22 -3.96
N GLY A 257 4.94 -11.86 -2.81
CA GLY A 257 4.18 -13.02 -2.39
C GLY A 257 3.89 -12.95 -0.89
N SER A 258 3.46 -14.07 -0.32
CA SER A 258 3.00 -14.09 1.06
C SER A 258 3.57 -15.29 1.82
N HIS A 259 3.99 -15.03 3.05
CA HIS A 259 4.28 -16.04 4.05
C HIS A 259 3.07 -16.16 4.98
N LEU A 260 2.59 -17.39 5.20
CA LEU A 260 1.46 -17.69 6.07
C LEU A 260 1.96 -18.32 7.37
N GLY A 261 1.71 -17.64 8.48
CA GLY A 261 2.00 -18.15 9.81
C GLY A 261 0.74 -18.67 10.48
N TYR A 262 0.87 -19.83 11.16
CA TYR A 262 -0.22 -20.47 11.89
C TYR A 262 0.17 -20.65 13.35
N VAL A 263 -0.70 -20.21 14.25
CA VAL A 263 -0.56 -20.34 15.70
C VAL A 263 -1.89 -20.72 16.31
N GLN A 264 -1.88 -21.49 17.41
CA GLN A 264 -3.12 -21.67 18.17
C GLN A 264 -3.48 -20.34 18.84
N ALA A 265 -4.74 -19.92 18.75
CA ALA A 265 -5.15 -18.63 19.29
C ALA A 265 -4.86 -18.52 20.80
N ARG A 266 -5.07 -19.59 21.57
CA ARG A 266 -4.76 -19.63 23.01
C ARG A 266 -3.29 -19.33 23.33
N ASP A 267 -2.35 -19.82 22.52
CA ASP A 267 -0.91 -19.67 22.77
C ASP A 267 -0.48 -18.19 22.67
N CYS A 268 -1.24 -17.38 21.92
CA CYS A 268 -0.98 -15.94 21.81
C CYS A 268 -1.27 -15.16 23.10
N PHE A 269 -2.00 -15.75 24.06
CA PHE A 269 -2.35 -15.11 25.34
C PHE A 269 -1.33 -15.36 26.43
N GLU A 270 -0.52 -16.41 26.29
CA GLU A 270 0.49 -16.81 27.25
C GLU A 270 1.67 -15.82 27.28
N GLU A 271 2.52 -15.95 28.31
CA GLU A 271 3.69 -15.08 28.52
C GLU A 271 4.67 -15.12 27.33
N ASP A 272 4.81 -16.30 26.73
CA ASP A 272 5.67 -16.59 25.58
C ASP A 272 4.97 -16.40 24.21
N GLY A 273 3.69 -16.00 24.19
CA GLY A 273 2.91 -15.88 22.96
C GLY A 273 3.54 -14.97 21.90
N LEU A 274 4.24 -13.91 22.33
CA LEU A 274 5.01 -13.03 21.43
C LEU A 274 6.13 -13.80 20.71
N ALA A 275 6.87 -14.64 21.44
CA ALA A 275 7.95 -15.44 20.89
C ALA A 275 7.42 -16.54 19.97
N ILE A 276 6.29 -17.16 20.32
CA ILE A 276 5.62 -18.16 19.47
C ILE A 276 5.23 -17.55 18.12
N VAL A 277 4.65 -16.36 18.10
CA VAL A 277 4.31 -15.67 16.85
C VAL A 277 5.57 -15.31 16.07
N ALA A 278 6.61 -14.80 16.74
CA ALA A 278 7.89 -14.47 16.12
C ALA A 278 8.55 -15.69 15.43
N GLU A 279 8.49 -16.88 16.04
CA GLU A 279 9.01 -18.11 15.42
C GLU A 279 8.28 -18.54 14.15
N LYS A 280 7.07 -18.02 13.91
CA LYS A 280 6.24 -18.35 12.74
C LYS A 280 6.39 -17.35 11.60
N ILE A 281 7.16 -16.27 11.79
CA ILE A 281 7.47 -15.26 10.77
C ILE A 281 8.84 -15.58 10.17
#